data_AF-A0A0V1BFU9-F1
#
_entry.id   AF-A0A0V1BFU9-F1
#
_cell.length_a   1.000
_cell.length_b   1.000
_cell.length_c   1.000
_cell.angle_alpha   90.00
_cell.angle_beta   90.00
_cell.angle_gamma   90.00
#
_symmetry.space_group_name_H-M   'P 1'
#
loop_
_entity.id
_entity.type
_entity.pdbx_description
1 polymer ?
#
loop_
_entity_poly.entity_id
_entity_poly.type
_entity_poly.pdbx_seq_one_letter_code
_entity_poly.pdbx_strand_id
1 'polypeptide(L)'
;MIMLDPLCEMKERAIGEINPHIYTIATLTGHAGLTVGYGYNIAVCNKPAEMAREDEKLQNAGKAMADMFEISRLRREDFEANRGDSEYEDMKQSNTEPSVRTPRGHTVPAAFLIEGSGLDKHGADSDQPIKYTHIDMASGNGPFPGTPWGSPVAALVARYVMHSYQSTEKL
;
A
#
# COMPACT_ATOMS: atom_id res chain seq x y z
N MET A 1 13.98 3.09 -0.90
CA MET A 1 14.72 2.23 -1.88
C MET A 1 14.51 0.73 -1.71
N ILE A 2 14.75 0.13 -0.53
CA ILE A 2 14.88 -1.35 -0.41
C ILE A 2 13.69 -2.17 -0.95
N MET A 3 12.45 -1.68 -0.84
CA MET A 3 11.27 -2.40 -1.34
C MET A 3 11.09 -2.35 -2.85
N LEU A 4 11.79 -1.43 -3.55
CA LEU A 4 11.56 -1.21 -4.97
C LEU A 4 12.06 -2.39 -5.82
N ASP A 5 13.30 -2.81 -5.60
CA ASP A 5 13.92 -3.93 -6.33
C ASP A 5 13.11 -5.23 -6.21
N PRO A 6 12.73 -5.71 -4.99
CA PRO A 6 11.90 -6.90 -4.88
C PRO A 6 10.49 -6.69 -5.44
N LEU A 7 9.93 -5.48 -5.41
CA LEU A 7 8.64 -5.21 -6.04
C LEU A 7 8.73 -5.34 -7.57
N CYS A 8 9.81 -4.85 -8.18
CA CYS A 8 10.07 -5.02 -9.61
C CYS A 8 10.14 -6.50 -9.98
N GLU A 9 10.91 -7.29 -9.22
CA GLU A 9 11.01 -8.74 -9.41
C GLU A 9 9.65 -9.44 -9.26
N MET A 10 8.86 -9.09 -8.23
CA MET A 10 7.53 -9.67 -8.02
C MET A 10 6.56 -9.31 -9.13
N LYS A 11 6.63 -8.09 -9.68
CA LYS A 11 5.86 -7.70 -10.85
C LYS A 11 6.21 -8.56 -12.06
N GLU A 12 7.49 -8.83 -12.30
CA GLU A 12 7.92 -9.68 -13.42
C GLU A 12 7.41 -11.12 -13.28
N ARG A 13 7.43 -11.66 -12.06
CA ARG A 13 6.85 -12.98 -11.77
C ARG A 13 5.33 -12.99 -11.96
N ALA A 14 4.65 -11.94 -11.52
CA ALA A 14 3.19 -11.83 -11.58
C ALA A 14 2.61 -11.87 -13.00
N ILE A 15 3.37 -11.47 -14.02
CA ILE A 15 2.93 -11.50 -15.44
C ILE A 15 2.49 -12.92 -15.87
N GLY A 16 3.12 -13.97 -15.33
CA GLY A 16 2.79 -15.36 -15.65
C GLY A 16 1.72 -16.00 -14.75
N GLU A 17 1.24 -15.28 -13.74
CA GLU A 17 0.37 -15.81 -12.70
C GLU A 17 -1.12 -15.56 -12.98
N ILE A 18 -1.98 -16.40 -12.40
CA ILE A 18 -3.44 -16.26 -12.53
C ILE A 18 -3.95 -15.27 -11.48
N ASN A 19 -4.47 -14.12 -11.93
CA ASN A 19 -5.05 -13.06 -11.08
C ASN A 19 -4.11 -12.64 -9.92
N PRO A 20 -2.87 -12.22 -10.21
CA PRO A 20 -1.92 -11.84 -9.17
C PRO A 20 -2.39 -10.60 -8.41
N HIS A 21 -2.08 -10.56 -7.12
CA HIS A 21 -2.21 -9.38 -6.29
C HIS A 21 -0.95 -9.23 -5.44
N ILE A 22 -0.18 -8.20 -5.71
CA ILE A 22 1.07 -7.91 -5.01
C ILE A 22 0.79 -6.98 -3.83
N TYR A 23 1.42 -7.29 -2.70
CA TYR A 23 1.42 -6.44 -1.52
C TYR A 23 2.84 -6.03 -1.16
N THR A 24 3.01 -4.77 -0.76
CA THR A 24 4.15 -4.36 0.07
C THR A 24 3.63 -4.00 1.45
N ILE A 25 4.36 -4.39 2.49
CA ILE A 25 4.00 -4.14 3.88
C ILE A 25 5.22 -3.55 4.57
N ALA A 26 5.11 -2.34 5.10
CA ALA A 26 6.22 -1.68 5.74
C ALA A 26 5.80 -0.72 6.84
N THR A 27 6.69 -0.51 7.80
CA THR A 27 6.63 0.59 8.75
C THR A 27 7.29 1.82 8.12
N LEU A 28 6.68 2.37 7.07
CA LEU A 28 7.39 3.23 6.13
C LEU A 28 7.43 4.69 6.55
N THR A 29 6.29 5.27 6.92
CA THR A 29 6.20 6.73 7.11
C THR A 29 5.65 7.14 8.46
N GLY A 30 6.31 8.10 9.12
CA GLY A 30 5.74 8.78 10.29
C GLY A 30 4.44 9.52 9.94
N HIS A 31 4.27 9.92 8.67
CA HIS A 31 3.05 10.55 8.19
C HIS A 31 1.83 9.64 8.30
N ALA A 32 1.97 8.32 8.13
CA ALA A 32 0.84 7.40 8.32
C ALA A 32 0.24 7.55 9.72
N GLY A 33 1.08 7.56 10.76
CA GLY A 33 0.64 7.79 12.14
C GLY A 33 -0.01 9.14 12.40
N LEU A 34 0.53 10.20 11.78
CA LEU A 34 -0.09 11.53 11.84
C LEU A 34 -1.46 11.58 11.16
N THR A 35 -1.73 10.67 10.23
CA THR A 35 -3.00 10.63 9.47
C THR A 35 -4.08 9.87 10.22
N VAL A 36 -3.75 8.68 10.72
CA VAL A 36 -4.76 7.72 11.21
C VAL A 36 -4.64 7.44 12.71
N GLY A 37 -3.62 7.99 13.36
CA GLY A 37 -3.34 7.73 14.76
C GLY A 37 -2.68 6.37 15.00
N TYR A 38 -2.50 6.06 16.28
CA TYR A 38 -1.78 4.90 16.73
C TYR A 38 -2.69 3.66 16.80
N GLY A 39 -2.21 2.51 16.33
CA GLY A 39 -2.99 1.27 16.23
C GLY A 39 -3.70 1.03 14.90
N TYR A 40 -3.48 1.89 13.92
CA TYR A 40 -4.13 1.79 12.61
C TYR A 40 -3.11 1.62 11.48
N ASN A 41 -3.50 0.85 10.47
CA ASN A 41 -2.75 0.66 9.23
C ASN A 41 -3.38 1.50 8.12
N ILE A 42 -2.61 1.85 7.09
CA ILE A 42 -3.13 2.48 5.87
C ILE A 42 -2.96 1.54 4.69
N ALA A 43 -4.03 1.34 3.92
CA ALA A 43 -3.98 0.69 2.61
C ALA A 43 -4.04 1.73 1.49
N VAL A 44 -3.09 1.64 0.55
CA VAL A 44 -3.04 2.44 -0.67
C VAL A 44 -3.04 1.49 -1.87
N CYS A 45 -4.13 1.47 -2.62
CA CYS A 45 -4.27 0.63 -3.81
C CYS A 45 -3.88 1.37 -5.08
N ASN A 46 -3.31 0.65 -6.05
CA ASN A 46 -3.31 1.08 -7.45
C ASN A 46 -4.72 0.91 -8.05
N LYS A 47 -4.94 1.46 -9.25
CA LYS A 47 -6.28 1.48 -9.85
C LYS A 47 -6.88 0.07 -10.07
N PRO A 48 -6.16 -0.94 -10.60
CA PRO A 48 -6.68 -2.31 -10.68
C PRO A 48 -7.15 -2.88 -9.33
N ALA A 49 -6.39 -2.70 -8.25
CA ALA A 49 -6.78 -3.18 -6.93
C ALA A 49 -7.99 -2.42 -6.36
N GLU A 50 -8.07 -1.10 -6.60
CA GLU A 50 -9.23 -0.27 -6.22
C GLU A 50 -10.50 -0.71 -6.96
N MET A 51 -10.43 -0.95 -8.27
CA MET A 51 -11.57 -1.44 -9.06
C MET A 51 -12.07 -2.80 -8.59
N ALA A 52 -11.17 -3.64 -8.09
CA ALA A 52 -11.50 -4.91 -7.46
C ALA A 52 -11.93 -4.78 -5.98
N ARG A 53 -12.03 -3.55 -5.45
CA ARG A 53 -12.42 -3.21 -4.07
C ARG A 53 -11.55 -3.89 -3.02
N GLU A 54 -10.27 -4.09 -3.32
CA GLU A 54 -9.37 -4.89 -2.46
C GLU A 54 -9.08 -4.22 -1.11
N ASP A 55 -8.98 -2.90 -1.11
CA ASP A 55 -8.88 -2.07 0.09
C ASP A 55 -10.13 -2.12 0.96
N GLU A 56 -11.34 -2.06 0.38
CA GLU A 56 -12.58 -2.18 1.13
C GLU A 56 -12.74 -3.58 1.73
N LYS A 57 -12.38 -4.63 0.98
CA LYS A 57 -12.34 -6.01 1.48
C LYS A 57 -11.34 -6.16 2.62
N LEU A 58 -10.16 -5.55 2.50
CA LEU A 58 -9.14 -5.56 3.54
C LEU A 58 -9.61 -4.78 4.79
N GLN A 59 -10.23 -3.61 4.60
CA GLN A 59 -10.80 -2.83 5.70
C GLN A 59 -11.91 -3.60 6.42
N ASN A 60 -12.79 -4.27 5.71
CA ASN A 60 -13.85 -5.08 6.31
C ASN A 60 -13.29 -6.26 7.10
N ALA A 61 -12.28 -6.96 6.57
CA ALA A 61 -11.58 -8.02 7.29
C ALA A 61 -10.88 -7.48 8.56
N GLY A 62 -10.21 -6.33 8.45
CA GLY A 62 -9.56 -5.67 9.57
C GLY A 62 -10.54 -5.25 10.67
N LYS A 63 -11.69 -4.67 10.31
CA LYS A 63 -12.78 -4.34 11.24
C LYS A 63 -13.28 -5.58 12.00
N ALA A 64 -13.40 -6.72 11.32
CA ALA A 64 -13.86 -7.96 11.94
C ALA A 64 -12.87 -8.53 12.97
N MET A 65 -11.57 -8.26 12.80
CA MET A 65 -10.48 -8.79 13.65
C MET A 65 -9.89 -7.77 14.62
N ALA A 66 -10.41 -6.55 14.64
CA ALA A 66 -9.83 -5.40 15.35
C ALA A 66 -8.37 -5.08 14.93
N ASP A 67 -8.00 -5.42 13.69
CA ASP A 67 -6.71 -5.13 13.06
C ASP A 67 -6.95 -4.16 11.89
N MET A 68 -7.19 -2.89 12.25
CA MET A 68 -7.94 -1.95 11.41
C MET A 68 -7.11 -1.29 10.32
N PHE A 69 -7.79 -0.99 9.20
CA PHE A 69 -7.23 -0.28 8.05
C PHE A 69 -8.03 0.97 7.73
N GLU A 70 -7.35 2.07 7.55
CA GLU A 70 -7.85 3.23 6.84
C GLU A 70 -7.41 3.20 5.39
N ILE A 71 -8.22 3.81 4.53
CA ILE A 71 -8.02 3.76 3.09
C ILE A 71 -7.55 5.13 2.62
N SER A 72 -6.38 5.16 1.98
CA SER A 72 -5.85 6.34 1.31
C SER A 72 -5.83 6.14 -0.20
N ARG A 73 -6.23 7.19 -0.93
CA ARG A 73 -6.31 7.20 -2.38
C ARG A 73 -5.09 7.87 -2.97
N LEU A 74 -4.51 7.25 -4.00
CA LEU A 74 -3.49 7.89 -4.83
C LEU A 74 -4.11 9.03 -5.64
N ARG A 75 -3.31 10.04 -5.92
CA ARG A 75 -3.67 11.20 -6.74
C ARG A 75 -2.49 11.58 -7.62
N ARG A 76 -2.76 12.39 -8.65
CA ARG A 76 -1.74 12.82 -9.62
C ARG A 76 -0.55 13.50 -8.94
N GLU A 77 -0.81 14.33 -7.92
CA GLU A 77 0.24 15.02 -7.18
C GLU A 77 1.19 14.07 -6.42
N ASP A 78 0.76 12.84 -6.10
CA ASP A 78 1.63 11.86 -5.44
C ASP A 78 2.74 11.37 -6.38
N PHE A 79 2.42 11.22 -7.67
CA PHE A 79 3.36 10.84 -8.72
C PHE A 79 4.25 12.03 -9.11
N GLU A 80 3.65 13.22 -9.30
CA GLU A 80 4.39 14.45 -9.59
C GLU A 80 5.45 14.75 -8.51
N ALA A 81 5.17 14.42 -7.25
CA ALA A 81 6.11 14.58 -6.13
C ALA A 81 7.34 13.68 -6.21
N ASN A 82 7.34 12.62 -7.04
CA ASN A 82 8.46 11.72 -7.26
C ASN A 82 9.25 12.02 -8.54
N ARG A 83 8.86 13.05 -9.32
CA ARG A 83 9.61 13.44 -10.51
C ARG A 83 11.01 13.91 -10.12
N GLY A 84 12.01 13.48 -10.90
CA GLY A 84 13.38 14.02 -10.81
C GLY A 84 13.40 15.55 -10.90
N ASP A 85 14.31 16.18 -10.14
CA ASP A 85 14.50 17.62 -10.14
C ASP A 85 15.39 18.07 -11.32
N SER A 86 16.14 17.13 -11.92
CA SER A 86 17.03 17.36 -13.06
C SER A 86 16.97 16.23 -14.10
N GLU A 87 17.75 16.36 -15.18
CA GLU A 87 17.91 15.33 -16.21
C GLU A 87 18.79 14.14 -15.77
N TYR A 88 19.45 14.25 -14.62
CA TYR A 88 20.39 13.22 -14.13
C TYR A 88 19.70 12.10 -13.34
N GLU A 89 18.41 12.25 -13.05
CA GLU A 89 17.63 11.27 -12.32
C GLU A 89 16.23 11.12 -12.92
N ASP A 90 15.77 9.88 -13.05
CA ASP A 90 14.41 9.62 -13.54
C ASP A 90 13.37 9.99 -12.48
N MET A 91 13.69 9.70 -11.21
CA MET A 91 12.78 9.84 -10.08
C MET A 91 13.52 10.20 -8.80
N LYS A 92 12.82 10.91 -7.90
CA LYS A 92 13.22 11.11 -6.51
C LYS A 92 12.35 10.28 -5.58
N GLN A 93 12.97 9.70 -4.56
CA GLN A 93 12.29 8.80 -3.62
C GLN A 93 11.63 9.50 -2.43
N SER A 94 12.07 10.72 -2.10
CA SER A 94 11.61 11.48 -0.95
C SER A 94 11.98 12.95 -1.10
N ASN A 95 11.27 13.82 -0.37
CA ASN A 95 11.73 15.18 -0.10
C ASN A 95 12.63 15.22 1.14
N THR A 96 13.17 16.39 1.45
CA THR A 96 14.02 16.66 2.62
C THR A 96 13.25 17.19 3.83
N GLU A 97 11.93 17.30 3.74
CA GLU A 97 11.09 17.84 4.80
C GLU A 97 10.71 16.76 5.81
N PRO A 98 10.52 17.12 7.10
CA PRO A 98 9.97 16.20 8.09
C PRO A 98 8.55 15.76 7.71
N SER A 99 8.13 14.57 8.13
CA SER A 99 6.78 14.04 7.83
C SER A 99 5.63 14.97 8.24
N VAL A 100 5.81 15.76 9.30
CA VAL A 100 4.84 16.77 9.77
C VAL A 100 4.63 17.93 8.78
N ARG A 101 5.57 18.15 7.86
CA ARG A 101 5.54 19.20 6.83
C ARG A 101 5.38 18.66 5.42
N THR A 102 5.31 17.35 5.23
CA THR A 102 5.13 16.72 3.92
C THR A 102 3.65 16.47 3.67
N PRO A 103 2.96 17.22 2.79
CA PRO A 103 1.60 16.87 2.40
C PRO A 103 1.59 15.47 1.80
N ARG A 104 0.61 14.65 2.17
CA ARG A 104 0.38 13.33 1.55
C ARG A 104 1.58 12.37 1.69
N GLY A 105 2.36 12.52 2.76
CA GLY A 105 3.66 11.85 2.93
C GLY A 105 3.65 10.32 2.94
N HIS A 106 2.50 9.67 3.15
CA HIS A 106 2.37 8.20 3.06
C HIS A 106 1.91 7.70 1.68
N THR A 107 1.27 8.53 0.86
CA THR A 107 0.85 8.15 -0.50
C THR A 107 1.96 8.41 -1.53
N VAL A 108 2.81 9.43 -1.33
CA VAL A 108 3.96 9.69 -2.22
C VAL A 108 4.89 8.47 -2.34
N PRO A 109 5.31 7.79 -1.25
CA PRO A 109 6.13 6.59 -1.38
C PRO A 109 5.41 5.42 -2.05
N ALA A 110 4.09 5.31 -1.90
CA ALA A 110 3.31 4.28 -2.61
C ALA A 110 3.31 4.56 -4.13
N ALA A 111 3.17 5.83 -4.54
CA ALA A 111 3.32 6.24 -5.93
C ALA A 111 4.73 5.94 -6.47
N PHE A 112 5.77 6.23 -5.69
CA PHE A 112 7.16 5.94 -6.05
C PHE A 112 7.37 4.44 -6.32
N LEU A 113 6.82 3.58 -5.47
CA LEU A 113 6.89 2.13 -5.64
C LEU A 113 6.17 1.66 -6.91
N ILE A 114 5.04 2.27 -7.26
CA ILE A 114 4.28 1.92 -8.47
C ILE A 114 5.07 2.28 -9.72
N GLU A 115 5.53 3.53 -9.84
CA GLU A 115 6.29 4.00 -11.00
C GLU A 115 7.65 3.31 -11.11
N GLY A 116 8.41 3.29 -10.02
CA GLY A 116 9.76 2.73 -10.04
C GLY A 116 9.77 1.23 -10.39
N SER A 117 8.73 0.48 -9.99
CA SER A 117 8.66 -0.96 -10.27
C SER A 117 8.12 -1.27 -11.66
N GLY A 118 7.60 -0.27 -12.37
CA GLY A 118 6.92 -0.46 -13.65
C GLY A 118 5.48 -0.96 -13.53
N LEU A 119 4.88 -0.94 -12.34
CA LEU A 119 3.47 -1.33 -12.13
C LEU A 119 2.50 -0.30 -12.74
N ASP A 120 2.94 0.92 -12.99
CA ASP A 120 2.22 1.92 -13.76
C ASP A 120 1.86 1.43 -15.17
N LYS A 121 2.72 0.60 -15.78
CA LYS A 121 2.48 -0.05 -17.09
C LYS A 121 1.45 -1.19 -17.04
N HIS A 122 1.07 -1.60 -15.83
CA HIS A 122 0.07 -2.61 -15.53
C HIS A 122 -1.17 -1.99 -14.85
N GLY A 123 -1.48 -0.74 -15.21
CA GLY A 123 -2.65 0.01 -14.80
C GLY A 123 -3.98 -0.56 -15.33
N ALA A 124 -5.07 0.14 -15.04
CA ALA A 124 -6.43 -0.32 -15.40
C ALA A 124 -6.71 -0.29 -16.91
N ASP A 125 -5.92 0.46 -17.66
CA ASP A 125 -5.93 0.61 -19.12
C ASP A 125 -4.90 -0.30 -19.83
N SER A 126 -4.17 -1.12 -19.08
CA SER A 126 -3.22 -2.10 -19.62
C SER A 126 -3.92 -3.37 -20.11
N ASP A 127 -3.35 -4.04 -21.10
CA ASP A 127 -3.78 -5.38 -21.54
C ASP A 127 -3.55 -6.44 -20.46
N GLN A 128 -2.66 -6.17 -19.50
CA GLN A 128 -2.33 -7.07 -18.39
C GLN A 128 -2.33 -6.30 -17.07
N PRO A 129 -3.50 -5.94 -16.51
CA PRO A 129 -3.59 -5.19 -15.28
C PRO A 129 -3.13 -6.04 -14.09
N ILE A 130 -2.29 -5.49 -13.21
CA ILE A 130 -1.80 -6.16 -12.00
C ILE A 130 -2.30 -5.41 -10.77
N LYS A 131 -2.95 -6.12 -9.85
CA LYS A 131 -3.42 -5.55 -8.58
C LYS A 131 -2.24 -5.33 -7.64
N TYR A 132 -2.16 -4.13 -7.08
CA TYR A 132 -1.14 -3.77 -6.11
C TYR A 132 -1.72 -2.97 -4.94
N THR A 133 -1.31 -3.33 -3.72
CA THR A 133 -1.65 -2.60 -2.50
C THR A 133 -0.40 -2.39 -1.65
N HIS A 134 -0.10 -1.13 -1.33
CA HIS A 134 0.87 -0.78 -0.30
C HIS A 134 0.17 -0.68 1.06
N ILE A 135 0.72 -1.36 2.06
CA ILE A 135 0.30 -1.25 3.46
C ILE A 135 1.38 -0.50 4.24
N ASP A 136 1.05 0.70 4.69
CA ASP A 136 1.86 1.43 5.66
C ASP A 136 1.32 1.16 7.07
N MET A 137 2.07 0.35 7.82
CA MET A 137 1.76 -0.07 9.18
C MET A 137 2.68 0.60 10.22
N ALA A 138 3.31 1.74 9.88
CA ALA A 138 4.22 2.44 10.78
C ALA A 138 3.62 2.79 12.15
N SER A 139 2.30 2.88 12.25
CA SER A 139 1.57 3.11 13.51
C SER A 139 0.76 1.92 14.00
N GLY A 140 0.69 0.83 13.22
CA GLY A 140 0.05 -0.42 13.62
C GLY A 140 1.01 -1.44 14.24
N ASN A 141 2.32 -1.22 14.13
CA ASN A 141 3.35 -2.18 14.57
C ASN A 141 3.48 -2.35 16.10
N GLY A 142 2.94 -1.42 16.88
CA GLY A 142 3.02 -1.42 18.35
C GLY A 142 4.24 -0.66 18.89
N PRO A 143 4.36 -0.56 20.23
CA PRO A 143 5.24 0.43 20.86
C PRO A 143 6.71 0.05 20.77
N PHE A 144 7.55 1.07 20.64
CA PHE A 144 8.99 0.95 20.80
C PHE A 144 9.52 1.95 21.85
N PRO A 145 10.18 1.49 22.94
CA PRO A 145 10.33 0.08 23.34
C PRO A 145 8.99 -0.54 23.77
N GLY A 146 8.81 -1.85 23.56
CA GLY A 146 7.55 -2.53 23.91
C GLY A 146 7.34 -3.85 23.16
N THR A 147 6.17 -4.46 23.34
CA THR A 147 5.77 -5.69 22.64
C THR A 147 5.06 -5.35 21.33
N PRO A 148 5.50 -5.86 20.17
CA PRO A 148 4.82 -5.62 18.90
C PRO A 148 3.44 -6.29 18.88
N TRP A 149 2.49 -5.69 18.18
CA TRP A 149 1.10 -6.17 18.16
C TRP A 149 0.80 -7.24 17.10
N GLY A 150 1.72 -7.51 16.18
CA GLY A 150 1.53 -8.51 15.12
C GLY A 150 0.59 -8.06 13.99
N SER A 151 0.16 -6.81 13.96
CA SER A 151 -0.53 -6.20 12.81
C SER A 151 0.36 -6.25 11.55
N PRO A 152 -0.19 -6.47 10.33
CA PRO A 152 -1.60 -6.70 10.02
C PRO A 152 -1.96 -8.20 9.83
N VAL A 153 -1.34 -9.11 10.59
CA VAL A 153 -1.48 -10.56 10.35
C VAL A 153 -2.92 -11.03 10.50
N ALA A 154 -3.64 -10.57 11.51
CA ALA A 154 -5.01 -11.03 11.78
C ALA A 154 -5.97 -10.58 10.66
N ALA A 155 -5.84 -9.35 10.18
CA ALA A 155 -6.62 -8.85 9.05
C ALA A 155 -6.35 -9.62 7.75
N LEU A 156 -5.08 -9.92 7.46
CA LEU A 156 -4.70 -10.66 6.25
C LEU A 156 -5.21 -12.11 6.30
N VAL A 157 -5.14 -12.77 7.46
CA VAL A 157 -5.71 -14.10 7.67
C VAL A 157 -7.23 -14.07 7.46
N ALA A 158 -7.93 -13.09 8.03
CA ALA A 158 -9.38 -12.96 7.82
C ALA A 158 -9.74 -12.71 6.35
N ARG A 159 -8.94 -11.91 5.62
CA ARG A 159 -9.15 -11.61 4.20
C ARG A 159 -8.95 -12.82 3.28
N TYR A 160 -7.94 -13.65 3.54
CA TYR A 160 -7.47 -14.65 2.58
C TYR A 160 -7.67 -16.10 3.00
N VAL A 161 -7.72 -16.39 4.30
CA VAL A 161 -7.78 -17.76 4.83
C VAL A 161 -9.18 -18.08 5.38
N MET A 162 -9.84 -17.11 6.01
CA MET A 162 -11.15 -17.35 6.63
C MET A 162 -12.28 -17.24 5.59
N HIS A 163 -12.87 -18.38 5.23
CA HIS A 163 -13.99 -18.44 4.27
C HIS A 163 -15.27 -17.71 4.75
N SER A 164 -15.47 -17.56 6.06
CA SER A 164 -16.66 -16.96 6.67
C SER A 164 -16.86 -15.46 6.38
N TYR A 165 -15.81 -14.76 5.93
CA TYR A 165 -15.87 -13.33 5.63
C TYR A 165 -15.97 -13.02 4.12
N GLN A 166 -15.90 -14.05 3.27
CA GLN A 166 -16.03 -13.88 1.82
C GLN A 166 -17.50 -13.83 1.37
N SER A 167 -18.46 -14.03 2.28
CA SER A 167 -19.88 -14.28 1.96
C SER A 167 -20.84 -13.12 2.27
N THR A 168 -20.38 -11.97 2.75
CA THR A 168 -21.25 -10.85 3.19
C THR A 168 -21.67 -9.86 2.10
N GLU A 169 -21.43 -10.13 0.81
CA GLU A 169 -22.05 -9.38 -0.31
C GLU A 169 -23.48 -9.84 -0.65
N LYS A 170 -24.22 -10.36 0.33
CA LYS A 170 -25.67 -10.59 0.22
C LYS A 170 -26.41 -9.88 1.34
N LEU A 171 -26.49 -8.55 1.26
CA LEU A 171 -27.49 -7.73 1.96
C LEU A 171 -27.98 -6.65 1.01
#